data_AF-A0A2M9U0U4-F1
#
_entry.id   AF-A0A2M9U0U4-F1
#
_cell.length_a   1.000
_cell.length_b   1.000
_cell.length_c   1.000
_cell.angle_alpha   90.00
_cell.angle_beta   90.00
_cell.angle_gamma   90.00
#
_symmetry.space_group_name_H-M   'P 1'
#
loop_
_entity.id
_entity.type
_entity.pdbx_description
1 polymer ?
#
loop_
_entity_poly.entity_id
_entity_poly.type
_entity_poly.pdbx_seq_one_letter_code
_entity_poly.pdbx_strand_id
1 'polypeptide(L)'
;MYPSESIWIFIVLAFVFAMVPFLTERAFVFTPWQQAGEVEKPFWFYLLRAFVSYAAIAAGCWLLATQAGNLPYMLAGVLLLGLTVYTPGTMVSPSVPVKHISTRLLEVLAGYFVVGAVGCAIEANYANPSQKNWEFYAIAACLYVVLAYPGFVWRHLMKHPRRPKAA
;
A
#
# COMPACT_ATOMS: atom_id res chain seq x y z
N MET A 1 -18.42 10.00 -20.13
CA MET A 1 -17.09 10.26 -20.72
C MET A 1 -16.20 10.69 -19.57
N TYR A 2 -15.05 10.04 -19.35
CA TYR A 2 -14.17 10.42 -18.23
C TYR A 2 -13.69 11.86 -18.41
N PRO A 3 -13.76 12.72 -17.38
CA PRO A 3 -13.02 13.96 -17.37
C PRO A 3 -11.52 13.63 -17.53
N SER A 4 -10.84 14.32 -18.44
CA SER A 4 -9.38 14.15 -18.62
C SER A 4 -8.62 14.35 -17.31
N GLU A 5 -9.15 15.19 -16.43
CA GLU A 5 -8.66 15.49 -15.08
C GLU A 5 -8.62 14.25 -14.17
N SER A 6 -9.61 13.36 -14.26
CA SER A 6 -9.69 12.16 -13.41
C SER A 6 -8.55 11.18 -13.68
N ILE A 7 -8.09 11.09 -14.93
CA ILE A 7 -6.97 10.22 -15.32
C ILE A 7 -5.67 10.72 -14.68
N TRP A 8 -5.39 12.02 -14.77
CA TRP A 8 -4.21 12.62 -14.16
C TRP A 8 -4.21 12.49 -12.63
N ILE A 9 -5.36 12.71 -11.98
CA ILE A 9 -5.51 12.52 -10.53
C ILE A 9 -5.19 11.08 -10.15
N PHE A 10 -5.72 10.10 -10.89
CA PHE A 10 -5.44 8.69 -10.63
C PHE A 10 -3.96 8.34 -10.81
N ILE A 11 -3.31 8.84 -11.86
CA ILE A 11 -1.89 8.61 -12.11
C ILE A 11 -1.05 9.22 -10.98
N VAL A 12 -1.34 10.45 -10.56
CA VAL A 12 -0.64 11.11 -9.44
C VAL A 12 -0.85 10.33 -8.14
N LEU A 13 -2.08 9.89 -7.86
CA LEU A 13 -2.40 9.06 -6.70
C LEU A 13 -1.58 7.76 -6.72
N ALA A 14 -1.57 7.05 -7.84
CA ALA A 14 -0.81 5.81 -8.03
C ALA A 14 0.69 6.04 -7.82
N PHE A 15 1.23 7.12 -8.38
CA PHE A 15 2.64 7.49 -8.21
C PHE A 15 2.98 7.79 -6.75
N VAL A 16 2.15 8.56 -6.04
CA VAL A 16 2.35 8.84 -4.61
C VAL A 16 2.34 7.56 -3.80
N PHE A 17 1.33 6.70 -3.98
CA PHE A 17 1.25 5.41 -3.28
C PHE A 17 2.44 4.49 -3.57
N ALA A 18 2.97 4.51 -4.80
CA ALA A 18 4.15 3.74 -5.19
C ALA A 18 5.43 4.27 -4.52
N MET A 19 5.56 5.59 -4.31
CA MET A 19 6.76 6.20 -3.73
C MET A 19 6.78 6.18 -2.19
N VAL A 20 5.62 6.28 -1.54
CA VAL A 20 5.46 6.39 -0.08
C VAL A 20 6.24 5.31 0.71
N PRO A 21 6.19 4.00 0.36
CA PRO A 21 6.95 2.95 1.03
C PRO A 21 8.48 3.17 1.05
N PHE A 22 8.99 3.90 0.05
CA PHE A 22 10.42 4.19 -0.09
C PHE A 22 10.80 5.54 0.51
N LEU A 23 9.91 6.53 0.54
CA LEU A 23 10.21 7.84 1.11
C LEU A 23 10.16 7.84 2.64
N THR A 24 9.32 7.02 3.26
CA THR A 24 9.14 7.01 4.72
C THR A 24 9.71 5.76 5.40
N GLU A 25 10.23 5.91 6.62
CA GLU A 25 10.59 4.79 7.50
C GLU A 25 9.35 4.15 8.16
N ARG A 26 8.20 4.84 8.15
CA ARG A 26 6.95 4.36 8.75
C ARG A 26 6.48 3.06 8.10
N ALA A 27 6.09 2.08 8.91
CA ALA A 27 5.45 0.85 8.44
C ALA A 27 3.99 1.14 8.06
N PHE A 28 3.56 0.66 6.89
CA PHE A 28 2.19 0.78 6.38
C PHE A 28 1.44 -0.54 6.40
N VAL A 29 2.16 -1.65 6.58
CA VAL A 29 1.60 -3.00 6.63
C VAL A 29 2.29 -3.79 7.73
N PHE A 30 1.54 -4.64 8.42
CA PHE A 30 2.11 -5.58 9.39
C PHE A 30 2.77 -6.76 8.67
N THR A 31 4.03 -7.02 9.01
CA THR A 31 4.72 -8.24 8.53
C THR A 31 4.30 -9.46 9.33
N PRO A 32 4.22 -10.64 8.69
CA PRO A 32 3.93 -11.89 9.39
C PRO A 32 5.12 -12.42 10.21
N TRP A 33 6.29 -11.79 10.09
CA TRP A 33 7.48 -12.07 10.90
C TRP A 33 7.82 -10.90 11.84
N GLN A 34 8.60 -11.20 12.87
CA GLN A 34 9.15 -10.23 13.83
C GLN A 34 10.12 -9.27 13.13
N GLN A 35 9.96 -7.97 13.38
CA GLN A 35 10.90 -6.96 12.89
C GLN A 35 12.01 -6.68 13.91
N ALA A 36 13.20 -6.32 13.42
CA ALA A 36 14.35 -6.03 14.28
C ALA A 36 14.01 -4.86 15.24
N GLY A 37 14.04 -5.13 16.55
CA GLY A 37 13.69 -4.19 17.61
C GLY A 37 12.30 -4.37 18.25
N GLU A 38 11.47 -5.28 17.73
CA GLU A 38 10.22 -5.67 18.40
C GLU A 38 10.48 -6.68 19.54
N VAL A 39 9.69 -6.58 20.62
CA VAL A 39 9.69 -7.54 21.74
C VAL A 39 9.34 -8.94 21.23
N GLU A 40 10.11 -9.95 21.64
CA GLU A 40 9.84 -11.33 21.27
C GLU A 40 8.44 -11.78 21.75
N LYS A 41 7.63 -12.20 20.78
CA LYS A 41 6.27 -12.72 20.95
C LYS A 41 6.14 -14.02 20.17
N PRO A 42 5.19 -14.91 20.52
CA PRO A 42 4.98 -16.14 19.76
C PRO A 42 4.67 -15.83 18.29
N PHE A 43 5.23 -16.62 17.37
CA PHE A 43 5.07 -16.45 15.92
C PHE A 43 3.60 -16.29 15.47
N TRP A 44 2.67 -17.03 16.09
CA TRP A 44 1.24 -16.96 15.81
C TRP A 44 0.64 -15.57 16.03
N PHE A 45 1.17 -14.77 16.97
CA PHE A 45 0.72 -13.41 17.18
C PHE A 45 1.05 -12.51 15.98
N TYR A 46 2.27 -12.66 15.42
CA TYR A 46 2.70 -11.94 14.23
C TYR A 46 1.87 -12.32 12.99
N LEU A 47 1.57 -13.60 12.85
CA LEU A 47 0.73 -14.09 11.78
C LEU A 47 -0.73 -13.61 11.92
N LEU A 48 -1.28 -13.63 13.14
CA LEU A 48 -2.66 -13.19 13.41
C LEU A 48 -2.82 -11.68 13.18
N ARG A 49 -1.92 -10.83 13.69
CA ARG A 49 -2.00 -9.38 13.44
C ARG A 49 -1.88 -9.06 11.94
N ALA A 50 -0.99 -9.77 11.24
CA ALA A 50 -0.78 -9.58 9.81
C ALA A 50 -2.04 -9.99 9.05
N PHE A 51 -2.58 -11.17 9.34
CA PHE A 51 -3.82 -11.66 8.77
C PHE A 51 -4.99 -10.69 8.97
N VAL A 52 -5.19 -10.19 10.19
CA VAL A 52 -6.23 -9.19 10.49
C VAL A 52 -6.03 -7.93 9.66
N SER A 53 -4.79 -7.44 9.53
CA SER A 53 -4.51 -6.24 8.73
C SER A 53 -4.75 -6.45 7.24
N TYR A 54 -4.33 -7.59 6.67
CA TYR A 54 -4.57 -7.90 5.26
C TYR A 54 -6.05 -8.16 4.97
N ALA A 55 -6.77 -8.82 5.88
CA ALA A 55 -8.20 -9.01 5.78
C ALA A 55 -8.95 -7.67 5.83
N ALA A 56 -8.51 -6.74 6.68
CA ALA A 56 -9.08 -5.42 6.75
C ALA A 56 -8.78 -4.60 5.48
N ILE A 57 -7.55 -4.63 4.95
CA ILE A 57 -7.22 -4.00 3.67
C ILE A 57 -8.11 -4.59 2.55
N ALA A 58 -8.22 -5.91 2.47
CA ALA A 58 -9.07 -6.57 1.50
C ALA A 58 -10.55 -6.16 1.65
N ALA A 59 -11.06 -6.05 2.87
CA ALA A 59 -12.42 -5.58 3.14
C ALA A 59 -12.62 -4.12 2.72
N GLY A 60 -11.66 -3.24 2.99
CA GLY A 60 -11.70 -1.83 2.58
C GLY A 60 -11.66 -1.67 1.05
N CYS A 61 -10.79 -2.43 0.39
CA CYS A 61 -10.74 -2.50 -1.06
C CYS A 61 -12.03 -3.05 -1.67
N TRP A 62 -12.58 -4.11 -1.06
CA TRP A 62 -13.84 -4.70 -1.50
C TRP A 62 -14.99 -3.69 -1.37
N LEU A 63 -15.13 -3.02 -0.23
CA LEU A 63 -16.14 -1.98 -0.02
C LEU A 63 -16.05 -0.86 -1.06
N LEU A 64 -14.83 -0.40 -1.37
CA LEU A 64 -14.63 0.60 -2.42
C LEU A 64 -15.01 0.09 -3.81
N ALA A 65 -14.69 -1.17 -4.11
CA ALA A 65 -14.92 -1.74 -5.44
C ALA A 65 -16.39 -2.09 -5.71
N THR A 66 -17.14 -2.62 -4.74
CA THR A 66 -18.55 -3.04 -4.95
C THR A 66 -19.57 -1.94 -4.72
N GLN A 67 -19.32 -1.00 -3.80
CA GLN A 67 -20.31 -0.02 -3.38
C GLN A 67 -20.01 1.39 -3.90
N ALA A 68 -19.48 1.47 -5.12
CA ALA A 68 -19.05 2.73 -5.73
C ALA A 68 -20.16 3.81 -5.79
N GLY A 69 -21.44 3.45 -5.82
CA GLY A 69 -22.55 4.42 -5.81
C GLY A 69 -23.03 4.88 -4.43
N ASN A 70 -22.56 4.26 -3.35
CA ASN A 70 -23.04 4.57 -1.99
C ASN A 70 -21.97 5.31 -1.18
N LEU A 71 -22.13 6.63 -1.07
CA LEU A 71 -21.24 7.54 -0.32
C LEU A 71 -20.84 7.03 1.09
N PRO A 72 -21.75 6.54 1.95
CA PRO A 72 -21.36 6.10 3.30
C PRO A 72 -20.43 4.87 3.27
N TYR A 73 -20.63 3.93 2.34
CA TYR A 73 -19.77 2.75 2.21
C TYR A 73 -18.42 3.09 1.61
N MET A 74 -18.36 4.04 0.67
CA MET A 74 -17.09 4.56 0.16
C MET A 74 -16.29 5.24 1.26
N LEU A 75 -16.91 6.12 2.04
CA LEU A 75 -16.26 6.77 3.18
C LEU A 75 -15.81 5.71 4.21
N ALA A 76 -16.64 4.73 4.53
CA ALA A 76 -16.26 3.63 5.41
C ALA A 76 -15.06 2.84 4.85
N GLY A 77 -15.02 2.56 3.55
CA GLY A 77 -13.90 1.90 2.88
C GLY A 77 -12.61 2.71 2.96
N VAL A 78 -12.66 4.01 2.63
CA VAL A 78 -11.50 4.93 2.75
C VAL A 78 -11.02 5.03 4.19
N LEU A 79 -11.93 5.17 5.15
CA LEU A 79 -11.59 5.25 6.57
C LEU A 79 -10.97 3.94 7.06
N LEU A 80 -11.51 2.79 6.66
CA LEU A 80 -10.99 1.49 7.03
C LEU A 80 -9.59 1.26 6.45
N LEU A 81 -9.36 1.62 5.17
CA LEU A 81 -8.02 1.61 4.58
C LEU A 81 -7.07 2.59 5.27
N GLY A 82 -7.52 3.81 5.57
CA GLY A 82 -6.72 4.82 6.26
C GLY A 82 -6.30 4.36 7.67
N LEU A 83 -7.23 3.80 8.44
CA LEU A 83 -6.97 3.27 9.79
C LEU A 83 -6.01 2.08 9.74
N THR A 84 -6.27 1.12 8.86
CA THR A 84 -5.42 -0.07 8.72
C THR A 84 -3.99 0.28 8.31
N VAL A 85 -3.80 1.22 7.40
CA VAL A 85 -2.48 1.71 6.97
C VAL A 85 -1.79 2.55 8.05
N TYR A 86 -2.56 3.28 8.88
CA TYR A 86 -2.02 4.10 9.97
C TYR A 86 -1.56 3.28 11.19
N THR A 87 -2.28 2.21 11.55
CA THR A 87 -1.97 1.38 12.73
C THR A 87 -0.56 0.78 12.80
N PRO A 88 0.04 0.20 11.75
CA PRO A 88 1.42 -0.28 11.81
C PRO A 88 2.42 0.87 11.97
N GLY A 89 2.08 2.05 11.46
CA GLY A 89 2.93 3.24 11.56
C GLY A 89 3.06 3.77 13.00
N THR A 90 2.05 3.59 13.84
CA THR A 90 2.11 4.00 15.25
C THR A 90 2.63 2.91 16.15
N MET A 91 2.30 1.64 15.86
CA MET A 91 2.64 0.51 16.73
C MET A 91 4.04 -0.06 16.49
N VAL A 92 4.51 -0.08 15.23
CA VAL A 92 5.74 -0.77 14.82
C VAL A 92 6.85 0.22 14.45
N SER A 93 6.50 1.40 13.92
CA SER A 93 7.52 2.38 13.52
C SER A 93 8.42 2.89 14.65
N PRO A 94 8.00 2.99 15.93
CA PRO A 94 8.89 3.40 17.02
C PRO A 94 9.94 2.35 17.40
N SER A 95 9.66 1.07 17.17
CA SER A 95 10.52 -0.05 17.57
C SER A 95 11.47 -0.51 16.47
N VAL A 96 11.27 -0.09 15.21
CA VAL A 96 12.04 -0.60 14.06
C VAL A 96 12.93 0.51 13.49
N PRO A 97 14.26 0.48 13.76
CA PRO A 97 15.17 1.53 13.34
C PRO A 97 15.50 1.50 11.84
N VAL A 98 15.42 0.32 11.20
CA VAL A 98 15.71 0.14 9.77
C VAL A 98 14.75 -0.87 9.15
N LYS A 99 14.08 -0.44 8.06
CA LYS A 99 13.09 -1.26 7.36
C LYS A 99 13.72 -2.18 6.31
N HIS A 100 13.47 -3.48 6.43
CA HIS A 100 13.90 -4.48 5.45
C HIS A 100 13.25 -4.28 4.07
N ILE A 101 13.95 -4.70 3.03
CA ILE A 101 13.47 -4.61 1.65
C ILE A 101 12.19 -5.43 1.41
N SER A 102 12.07 -6.60 2.04
CA SER A 102 10.88 -7.46 1.94
C SER A 102 9.63 -6.77 2.49
N THR A 103 9.76 -6.00 3.58
CA THR A 103 8.66 -5.23 4.14
C THR A 103 8.17 -4.17 3.14
N ARG A 104 9.09 -3.50 2.44
CA ARG A 104 8.72 -2.50 1.42
C ARG A 104 8.02 -3.14 0.23
N LEU A 105 8.48 -4.31 -0.20
CA LEU A 105 7.87 -5.03 -1.31
C LEU A 105 6.41 -5.39 -0.99
N LEU A 106 6.15 -5.84 0.25
CA LEU A 106 4.79 -6.08 0.72
C LEU A 106 3.94 -4.80 0.75
N GLU A 107 4.51 -3.66 1.12
CA GLU A 107 3.79 -2.39 1.11
C GLU A 107 3.48 -1.88 -0.29
N VAL A 108 4.42 -2.03 -1.23
CA VAL A 108 4.17 -1.74 -2.65
C VAL A 108 3.04 -2.62 -3.16
N LEU A 109 3.09 -3.92 -2.86
CA LEU A 109 2.05 -4.86 -3.25
C LEU A 109 0.68 -4.48 -2.64
N ALA A 110 0.63 -4.12 -1.35
CA ALA A 110 -0.61 -3.67 -0.72
C ALA A 110 -1.12 -2.36 -1.32
N GLY A 111 -0.22 -1.40 -1.60
CA GLY A 111 -0.54 -0.15 -2.27
C GLY A 111 -1.13 -0.36 -3.66
N TYR A 112 -0.64 -1.34 -4.41
CA TYR A 112 -1.21 -1.72 -5.71
C TYR A 112 -2.68 -2.15 -5.59
N PHE A 113 -3.04 -2.96 -4.59
CA PHE A 113 -4.44 -3.35 -4.37
C PHE A 113 -5.33 -2.17 -3.96
N VAL A 114 -4.81 -1.25 -3.13
CA VAL A 114 -5.53 -0.04 -2.75
C VAL A 114 -5.78 0.87 -3.95
N VAL A 115 -4.76 1.14 -4.75
CA VAL A 115 -4.87 1.95 -5.97
C VAL A 115 -5.80 1.29 -6.98
N GLY A 116 -5.72 -0.03 -7.14
CA GLY A 116 -6.64 -0.80 -7.99
C GLY A 116 -8.09 -0.69 -7.54
N ALA A 117 -8.36 -0.78 -6.24
CA ALA A 117 -9.70 -0.61 -5.69
C ALA A 117 -10.26 0.80 -5.92
N VAL A 118 -9.42 1.83 -5.76
CA VAL A 118 -9.79 3.22 -6.09
C VAL A 118 -10.09 3.38 -7.58
N GLY A 119 -9.29 2.77 -8.45
CA GLY A 119 -9.54 2.76 -9.91
C GLY A 119 -10.89 2.11 -10.26
N CYS A 120 -11.18 0.94 -9.68
CA CYS A 120 -12.48 0.29 -9.84
C CYS A 120 -13.65 1.15 -9.33
N ALA A 121 -13.48 1.82 -8.18
CA ALA A 121 -14.49 2.71 -7.62
C ALA A 121 -14.77 3.90 -8.53
N ILE A 122 -13.73 4.54 -9.07
CA ILE A 122 -13.86 5.63 -10.04
C ILE A 122 -14.59 5.12 -11.29
N GLU A 123 -14.19 3.96 -11.80
CA GLU A 123 -14.80 3.43 -13.00
C GLU A 123 -16.29 3.13 -12.83
N ALA A 124 -16.67 2.49 -11.72
CA ALA A 124 -18.06 2.18 -11.45
C ALA A 124 -18.94 3.44 -11.21
N ASN A 125 -18.35 4.60 -10.90
CA ASN A 125 -19.07 5.87 -10.76
C ASN A 125 -19.25 6.62 -12.08
N TYR A 126 -18.26 6.59 -12.98
CA TYR A 126 -18.25 7.41 -14.20
C TYR A 126 -18.57 6.63 -15.49
N ALA A 127 -18.48 5.30 -15.45
CA ALA A 127 -18.68 4.42 -16.59
C ALA A 127 -19.38 3.11 -16.17
N ASN A 128 -19.87 2.37 -17.17
CA ASN A 128 -20.33 1.00 -16.94
C ASN A 128 -19.11 0.08 -16.76
N PRO A 129 -19.02 -0.70 -15.66
CA PRO A 129 -17.92 -1.63 -15.44
C PRO A 129 -17.78 -2.60 -16.61
N SER A 130 -16.64 -2.53 -17.30
CA SER A 130 -16.34 -3.44 -18.41
C SER A 130 -15.60 -4.67 -17.89
N GLN A 131 -15.86 -5.85 -18.49
CA GLN A 131 -15.09 -7.05 -18.20
C GLN A 131 -13.64 -6.85 -18.70
N LYS A 132 -12.69 -6.79 -17.77
CA LYS A 132 -11.25 -6.79 -18.09
C LYS A 132 -10.70 -8.19 -17.85
N ASN A 133 -9.82 -8.62 -18.74
CA ASN A 133 -9.08 -9.85 -18.58
C ASN A 133 -7.93 -9.68 -17.57
N TRP A 134 -7.29 -10.79 -17.19
CA TRP A 134 -6.22 -10.81 -16.19
C TRP A 134 -4.97 -10.04 -16.65
N GLU A 135 -4.72 -9.94 -17.96
CA GLU A 135 -3.57 -9.26 -18.56
C GLU A 135 -3.58 -7.76 -18.22
N PHE A 136 -4.77 -7.16 -18.13
CA PHE A 136 -4.91 -5.76 -17.75
C PHE A 136 -4.32 -5.49 -16.36
N TYR A 137 -4.61 -6.38 -15.40
CA TYR A 137 -4.08 -6.27 -14.04
C TYR A 137 -2.58 -6.58 -13.99
N ALA A 138 -2.10 -7.51 -14.80
CA ALA A 138 -0.65 -7.79 -14.88
C ALA A 138 0.14 -6.58 -15.39
N ILE A 139 -0.34 -5.95 -16.48
CA ILE A 139 0.29 -4.75 -17.05
C ILE A 139 0.24 -3.58 -16.05
N ALA A 140 -0.91 -3.38 -15.40
CA ALA A 140 -1.06 -2.34 -14.37
C ALA A 140 -0.11 -2.55 -13.19
N ALA A 141 0.08 -3.80 -12.74
CA ALA A 141 1.04 -4.12 -11.69
C ALA A 141 2.48 -3.82 -12.10
N CYS A 142 2.88 -4.19 -13.33
CA CYS A 142 4.20 -3.87 -13.86
C CYS A 142 4.43 -2.36 -13.94
N LEU A 143 3.45 -1.59 -14.44
CA LEU A 143 3.53 -0.12 -14.50
C LEU A 143 3.64 0.49 -13.11
N TYR A 144 2.86 0.01 -12.14
CA TYR A 144 2.91 0.48 -10.76
C TYR A 144 4.30 0.25 -10.12
N VAL A 145 4.91 -0.90 -10.36
CA VAL A 145 6.28 -1.20 -9.90
C VAL A 145 7.29 -0.26 -10.54
N VAL A 146 7.15 0.06 -11.83
CA VAL A 146 8.00 1.05 -12.52
C VAL A 146 7.85 2.44 -11.89
N LEU A 147 6.63 2.87 -11.53
CA LEU A 147 6.40 4.13 -10.82
C LEU A 147 7.08 4.17 -9.43
N ALA A 148 7.28 3.01 -8.81
CA ALA A 148 7.96 2.90 -7.52
C ALA A 148 9.50 3.05 -7.62
N TYR A 149 10.06 2.84 -8.81
CA TYR A 149 11.50 2.87 -9.08
C TYR A 149 12.23 4.14 -8.60
N PRO A 150 11.77 5.39 -8.85
CA PRO A 150 12.46 6.59 -8.38
C PRO A 150 12.62 6.62 -6.84
N GLY A 151 11.61 6.16 -6.10
CA GLY A 151 11.70 6.02 -4.65
C GLY A 151 12.74 4.97 -4.23
N PHE A 152 12.76 3.84 -4.93
CA PHE A 152 13.75 2.78 -4.71
C PHE A 152 15.19 3.29 -4.91
N VAL A 153 15.47 3.96 -6.03
CA VAL A 153 16.80 4.50 -6.37
C VAL A 153 17.26 5.52 -5.33
N TRP A 154 16.41 6.50 -5.01
CA TRP A 154 16.75 7.56 -4.06
C TRP A 154 17.19 6.99 -2.71
N ARG A 155 16.50 5.97 -2.20
CA ARG A 155 16.80 5.42 -0.88
C ARG A 155 17.93 4.41 -0.87
N HIS A 156 17.99 3.51 -1.85
CA HIS A 156 18.96 2.40 -1.81
C HIS A 156 20.27 2.74 -2.53
N LEU A 157 20.21 3.54 -3.60
CA LEU A 157 21.39 3.89 -4.39
C LEU A 157 22.00 5.24 -3.99
N MET A 158 21.17 6.25 -3.69
CA MET A 158 21.71 7.59 -3.34
C MET A 158 21.96 7.77 -1.84
N LYS A 159 21.07 7.25 -0.98
CA LYS A 159 21.28 7.25 0.48
C LYS A 159 22.01 5.99 0.92
N HIS A 160 23.32 5.94 0.71
CA HIS A 160 24.13 4.90 1.34
C HIS A 160 24.05 5.00 2.87
N PRO A 161 23.85 3.88 3.60
CA PRO A 161 24.03 3.85 5.04
C PRO A 161 25.45 4.32 5.34
N ARG A 162 25.61 5.40 6.12
CA ARG A 162 26.94 5.78 6.61
C ARG A 162 27.49 4.60 7.39
N ARG A 163 28.54 3.95 6.86
CA ARG A 163 29.25 2.87 7.53
C ARG A 163 29.63 3.38 8.93
N PRO A 164 29.28 2.69 10.03
CA PRO A 164 29.73 3.09 11.35
C PRO A 164 31.26 3.19 11.30
N LYS A 165 31.83 4.32 11.74
CA LYS A 165 33.28 4.40 11.94
C LYS A 165 33.62 3.34 12.98
N ALA A 166 34.39 2.34 12.58
CA ALA A 166 35.05 1.45 13.53
C ALA A 166 35.92 2.35 14.43
N ALA A 167 35.63 2.30 15.74
CA ALA A 167 36.48 2.89 16.77
C ALA A 167 37.53 1.86 17.18
#